data_AF-A0A920UD19-F1
#
_entry.id   AF-A0A920UD19-F1
#
_cell.length_a   1.000
_cell.length_b   1.000
_cell.length_c   1.000
_cell.angle_alpha   90.00
_cell.angle_beta   90.00
_cell.angle_gamma   90.00
#
_symmetry.space_group_name_H-M   'P 1'
#
loop_
_entity.id
_entity.type
_entity.pdbx_description
1 polymer ?
#
loop_
_entity_poly.entity_id
_entity_poly.type
_entity_poly.pdbx_seq_one_letter_code
_entity_poly.pdbx_strand_id
1 'polypeptide(L)'
;MNKAALGIADCVVSSAIAAALGRMERMGIPLLFAPAMHGSMHNKILTHSMQTLHEMGASLIPPTQAHGKNNLASLGIIVAATIRSLSKSSLYGKSLLITGGPTPVPLDNIRIIISYFTGTLSIKLAREAWLRGASVELILGKGSRSAPDFINTKIAATFDEYASILKKSLI
;
A
#
# COMPACT_ATOMS: atom_id res chain seq x y z
N MET A 1 -11.20 -8.46 -15.76
CA MET A 1 -11.44 -9.06 -14.44
C MET A 1 -12.65 -9.99 -14.46
N ASN A 2 -13.85 -9.52 -14.81
CA ASN A 2 -15.04 -10.39 -14.88
C ASN A 2 -14.84 -11.66 -15.73
N LYS A 3 -14.24 -11.54 -16.93
CA LYS A 3 -13.87 -12.71 -17.75
C LYS A 3 -12.95 -13.69 -17.02
N ALA A 4 -11.93 -13.17 -16.34
CA ALA A 4 -10.96 -13.99 -15.60
C ALA A 4 -11.64 -14.72 -14.43
N ALA A 5 -12.51 -14.03 -13.67
CA ALA A 5 -13.26 -14.63 -12.57
C ALA A 5 -14.22 -15.74 -13.05
N LEU A 6 -14.73 -15.64 -14.28
CA LEU A 6 -15.60 -16.64 -14.91
C LEU A 6 -14.84 -17.70 -15.73
N GLY A 7 -13.50 -17.66 -15.78
CA GLY A 7 -12.70 -18.62 -16.55
C GLY A 7 -12.80 -18.48 -18.08
N ILE A 8 -13.27 -17.33 -18.58
CA ILE A 8 -13.41 -17.09 -20.03
C ILE A 8 -12.03 -16.73 -20.63
N ALA A 9 -11.55 -17.55 -21.55
CA ALA A 9 -10.25 -17.44 -22.23
C ALA A 9 -10.40 -17.36 -23.76
N ASP A 10 -11.16 -16.37 -24.23
CA ASP A 10 -11.57 -16.20 -25.63
C ASP A 10 -10.68 -15.28 -26.48
N CYS A 11 -9.61 -14.71 -25.91
CA CYS A 11 -8.63 -13.90 -26.63
C CYS A 11 -7.23 -14.03 -26.02
N VAL A 12 -6.19 -13.57 -26.72
CA VAL A 12 -4.79 -13.72 -26.27
C VAL A 12 -4.57 -13.20 -24.83
N VAL A 13 -5.17 -12.06 -24.49
CA VAL A 13 -5.04 -11.48 -23.13
C VAL A 13 -5.76 -12.34 -22.08
N SER A 14 -6.98 -12.79 -22.34
CA SER A 14 -7.74 -13.61 -21.38
C SER A 14 -7.17 -15.01 -21.25
N SER A 15 -6.65 -15.61 -22.33
CA SER A 15 -5.92 -16.88 -22.31
C SER A 15 -4.59 -16.77 -21.56
N ALA A 16 -3.86 -15.66 -21.72
CA ALA A 16 -2.63 -15.41 -20.95
C ALA A 16 -2.92 -15.29 -19.44
N ILE A 17 -4.03 -14.63 -19.06
CA ILE A 17 -4.47 -14.55 -17.66
C ILE A 17 -4.86 -15.93 -17.13
N ALA A 18 -5.59 -16.74 -17.90
CA ALA A 18 -5.94 -18.11 -17.51
C ALA A 18 -4.70 -18.98 -17.26
N ALA A 19 -3.69 -18.88 -18.15
CA ALA A 19 -2.40 -19.56 -17.94
C ALA A 19 -1.65 -19.01 -16.71
N ALA A 20 -1.71 -17.71 -16.45
CA ALA A 20 -1.10 -17.08 -15.28
C ALA A 20 -1.77 -17.54 -13.97
N LEU A 21 -3.09 -17.68 -13.94
CA LEU A 21 -3.82 -18.25 -12.80
C LEU A 21 -3.36 -19.69 -12.50
N GLY A 22 -3.26 -20.54 -13.53
CA GLY A 22 -2.75 -21.90 -13.36
C GLY A 22 -1.29 -21.95 -12.88
N ARG A 23 -0.46 -20.98 -13.30
CA ARG A 23 0.92 -20.82 -12.80
C ARG A 23 0.96 -20.31 -11.35
N MET A 24 0.05 -19.44 -10.97
CA MET A 24 -0.08 -18.97 -9.58
C MET A 24 -0.42 -20.14 -8.66
N GLU A 25 -1.44 -20.94 -9.01
CA GLU A 25 -1.88 -22.09 -8.22
C GLU A 25 -0.79 -23.19 -8.11
N ARG A 26 -0.12 -23.52 -9.22
CA ARG A 26 0.82 -24.65 -9.26
C ARG A 26 2.25 -24.30 -8.88
N MET A 27 2.68 -23.05 -9.13
CA MET A 27 4.08 -22.64 -9.00
C MET A 27 4.27 -21.46 -8.03
N GLY A 28 3.18 -20.92 -7.45
CA GLY A 28 3.25 -19.77 -6.55
C GLY A 28 3.71 -18.49 -7.22
N ILE A 29 3.55 -18.37 -8.55
CA ILE A 29 3.92 -17.15 -9.29
C ILE A 29 2.89 -16.05 -8.98
N PRO A 30 3.29 -14.88 -8.45
CA PRO A 30 2.35 -13.83 -8.11
C PRO A 30 1.59 -13.30 -9.34
N LEU A 31 0.28 -13.12 -9.19
CA LEU A 31 -0.57 -12.47 -10.19
C LEU A 31 -1.19 -11.21 -9.58
N LEU A 32 -0.99 -10.07 -10.26
CA LEU A 32 -1.46 -8.77 -9.81
C LEU A 32 -2.46 -8.21 -10.82
N PHE A 33 -3.58 -7.68 -10.33
CA PHE A 33 -4.52 -6.89 -11.12
C PHE A 33 -4.49 -5.43 -10.65
N ALA A 34 -4.27 -4.52 -11.60
CA ALA A 34 -4.43 -3.07 -11.39
C ALA A 34 -5.69 -2.59 -12.13
N PRO A 35 -6.89 -2.68 -11.50
CA PRO A 35 -8.14 -2.20 -12.10
C PRO A 35 -8.09 -0.70 -12.42
N ALA A 36 -8.69 -0.34 -13.56
CA ALA A 36 -8.98 1.03 -13.94
C ALA A 36 -10.34 1.05 -14.68
N MET A 37 -11.24 1.96 -14.28
CA MET A 37 -12.61 2.01 -14.80
C MET A 37 -13.31 3.33 -14.46
N HIS A 38 -14.39 3.61 -15.19
CA HIS A 38 -15.34 4.64 -14.79
C HIS A 38 -16.06 4.24 -13.48
N GLY A 39 -16.41 5.19 -12.61
CA GLY A 39 -17.04 4.88 -11.32
C GLY A 39 -18.36 4.12 -11.43
N SER A 40 -19.15 4.38 -12.47
CA SER A 40 -20.40 3.65 -12.74
C SER A 40 -20.21 2.15 -13.01
N MET A 41 -18.99 1.72 -13.38
CA MET A 41 -18.67 0.30 -13.57
C MET A 41 -18.31 -0.40 -12.25
N HIS A 42 -18.09 0.35 -11.17
CA HIS A 42 -17.82 -0.20 -9.84
C HIS A 42 -19.11 -0.68 -9.17
N ASN A 43 -19.66 -1.76 -9.70
CA ASN A 43 -20.91 -2.37 -9.27
C ASN A 43 -20.69 -3.73 -8.61
N LYS A 44 -21.78 -4.34 -8.11
CA LYS A 44 -21.74 -5.62 -7.42
C LYS A 44 -21.10 -6.76 -8.22
N ILE A 45 -21.27 -6.80 -9.55
CA ILE A 45 -20.68 -7.84 -10.40
C ILE A 45 -19.16 -7.75 -10.37
N LEU A 46 -18.63 -6.53 -10.52
CA LEU A 46 -17.20 -6.31 -10.46
C LEU A 46 -16.66 -6.57 -9.05
N THR A 47 -17.32 -6.05 -8.01
CA THR A 47 -16.91 -6.28 -6.61
C THR A 47 -16.82 -7.77 -6.30
N HIS A 48 -17.81 -8.55 -6.74
CA HIS A 48 -17.79 -10.00 -6.61
C HIS A 48 -16.64 -10.63 -7.39
N SER A 49 -16.43 -10.24 -8.66
CA SER A 49 -15.32 -10.74 -9.47
C SER A 49 -13.95 -10.42 -8.88
N MET A 50 -13.79 -9.23 -8.29
CA MET A 50 -12.57 -8.83 -7.58
C MET A 50 -12.37 -9.71 -6.34
N GLN A 51 -13.41 -9.92 -5.55
CA GLN A 51 -13.36 -10.78 -4.37
C GLN A 51 -13.01 -12.23 -4.74
N THR A 52 -13.66 -12.81 -5.75
CA THR A 52 -13.33 -14.17 -6.23
C THR A 52 -11.87 -14.29 -6.63
N LEU A 53 -11.35 -13.35 -7.44
CA LEU A 53 -9.94 -13.36 -7.83
C LEU A 53 -9.00 -13.21 -6.62
N HIS A 54 -9.38 -12.41 -5.63
CA HIS A 54 -8.61 -12.23 -4.42
C HIS A 54 -8.58 -13.51 -3.56
N GLU A 55 -9.71 -14.17 -3.40
CA GLU A 55 -9.85 -15.46 -2.70
C GLU A 55 -9.05 -16.58 -3.38
N MET A 56 -8.90 -16.53 -4.71
CA MET A 56 -8.01 -17.41 -5.47
C MET A 56 -6.51 -17.12 -5.26
N GLY A 57 -6.15 -16.04 -4.55
CA GLY A 57 -4.77 -15.66 -4.26
C GLY A 57 -4.20 -14.55 -5.14
N ALA A 58 -4.99 -14.01 -6.09
CA ALA A 58 -4.53 -12.87 -6.88
C ALA A 58 -4.49 -11.60 -6.02
N SER A 59 -3.47 -10.78 -6.23
CA SER A 59 -3.31 -9.51 -5.54
C SER A 59 -3.98 -8.39 -6.32
N LEU A 60 -4.79 -7.58 -5.64
CA LEU A 60 -5.45 -6.42 -6.23
C LEU A 60 -4.72 -5.13 -5.83
N ILE A 61 -4.26 -4.37 -6.81
CA ILE A 61 -3.71 -3.04 -6.60
C ILE A 61 -4.88 -2.06 -6.59
N PRO A 62 -5.17 -1.37 -5.47
CA PRO A 62 -6.33 -0.48 -5.39
C PRO A 62 -6.21 0.67 -6.41
N PRO A 63 -7.31 1.04 -7.09
CA PRO A 63 -7.31 2.17 -8.01
C PRO A 63 -7.18 3.49 -7.23
N THR A 64 -6.68 4.53 -7.90
CA THR A 64 -6.71 5.88 -7.35
C THR A 64 -8.11 6.47 -7.56
N GLN A 65 -8.81 6.76 -6.47
CA GLN A 65 -10.12 7.41 -6.52
C GLN A 65 -9.94 8.92 -6.76
N ALA A 66 -10.43 9.41 -7.88
CA ALA A 66 -10.47 10.84 -8.19
C ALA A 66 -11.73 11.18 -8.99
N HIS A 67 -12.47 12.20 -8.57
CA HIS A 67 -13.65 12.73 -9.29
C HIS A 67 -14.69 11.67 -9.71
N GLY A 68 -14.99 10.71 -8.82
CA GLY A 68 -15.93 9.63 -9.13
C GLY A 68 -15.44 8.63 -10.18
N LYS A 69 -14.14 8.63 -10.50
CA LYS A 69 -13.48 7.63 -11.36
C LYS A 69 -12.48 6.82 -10.53
N ASN A 70 -12.37 5.54 -10.90
CA ASN A 70 -11.35 4.64 -10.40
C ASN A 70 -10.22 4.62 -11.43
N ASN A 71 -9.32 5.59 -11.33
CA ASN A 71 -8.19 5.69 -12.23
C ASN A 71 -7.17 4.58 -11.93
N LEU A 72 -6.36 4.26 -12.93
CA LEU A 72 -5.23 3.37 -12.75
C LEU A 72 -4.33 3.90 -11.62
N ALA A 73 -3.89 3.01 -10.73
CA ALA A 73 -2.93 3.36 -9.70
C ALA A 73 -1.69 4.01 -10.32
N SER A 74 -1.03 4.90 -9.57
CA SER A 74 0.19 5.55 -10.06
C SER A 74 1.25 4.50 -10.42
N LEU A 75 2.09 4.81 -11.42
CA LEU A 75 3.15 3.90 -11.84
C LEU A 75 4.05 3.51 -10.67
N GLY A 76 4.32 4.44 -9.75
CA GLY A 76 5.09 4.17 -8.53
C GLY A 76 4.46 3.11 -7.64
N ILE A 77 3.14 3.11 -7.47
CA ILE A 77 2.41 2.09 -6.70
C ILE A 77 2.45 0.74 -7.41
N ILE A 78 2.23 0.70 -8.72
CA ILE A 78 2.25 -0.56 -9.49
C ILE A 78 3.64 -1.20 -9.43
N VAL A 79 4.69 -0.41 -9.63
CA VAL A 79 6.08 -0.88 -9.54
C VAL A 79 6.39 -1.36 -8.12
N ALA A 80 5.99 -0.60 -7.09
CA ALA A 80 6.21 -0.99 -5.69
C ALA A 80 5.48 -2.29 -5.33
N ALA A 81 4.22 -2.45 -5.74
CA ALA A 81 3.44 -3.66 -5.52
C ALA A 81 4.05 -4.87 -6.24
N THR A 82 4.55 -4.67 -7.46
CA THR A 82 5.24 -5.73 -8.22
C THR A 82 6.52 -6.17 -7.50
N ILE A 83 7.38 -5.22 -7.10
CA ILE A 83 8.59 -5.51 -6.32
C ILE A 83 8.24 -6.26 -5.03
N ARG A 84 7.21 -5.79 -4.31
CA ARG A 84 6.73 -6.41 -3.08
C ARG A 84 6.27 -7.85 -3.29
N SER A 85 5.53 -8.13 -4.36
CA SER A 85 5.04 -9.48 -4.66
C SER A 85 6.15 -10.49 -4.98
N LEU A 86 7.29 -10.01 -5.48
CA LEU A 86 8.46 -10.84 -5.80
C LEU A 86 9.41 -11.02 -4.61
N SER A 87 9.19 -10.29 -3.52
CA SER A 87 10.03 -10.37 -2.32
C SER A 87 9.95 -11.75 -1.66
N LYS A 88 11.12 -12.33 -1.36
CA LYS A 88 11.28 -13.54 -0.54
C LYS A 88 11.96 -13.23 0.80
N SER A 89 11.85 -11.99 1.26
CA SER A 89 12.52 -11.52 2.48
C SER A 89 11.94 -12.17 3.75
N SER A 90 12.77 -12.32 4.77
CA SER A 90 12.37 -12.74 6.12
C SER A 90 11.42 -11.75 6.83
N LEU A 91 11.27 -10.54 6.28
CA LEU A 91 10.33 -9.53 6.76
C LEU A 91 8.89 -9.76 6.28
N TYR A 92 8.65 -10.71 5.38
CA TYR A 92 7.31 -10.99 4.88
C TYR A 92 6.35 -11.35 6.04
N GLY A 93 5.20 -10.67 6.08
CA GLY A 93 4.20 -10.87 7.13
C GLY A 93 4.57 -10.33 8.52
N LYS A 94 5.74 -9.70 8.68
CA LYS A 94 6.12 -9.03 9.94
C LYS A 94 5.45 -7.65 10.01
N SER A 95 4.97 -7.28 11.19
CA SER A 95 4.49 -5.92 11.47
C SER A 95 5.64 -5.09 12.02
N LEU A 96 5.89 -3.93 11.43
CA LEU A 96 6.91 -2.98 11.84
C LEU A 96 6.30 -1.62 12.07
N LEU A 97 6.50 -1.09 13.27
CA LEU A 97 6.23 0.30 13.59
C LEU A 97 7.54 1.08 13.48
N ILE A 98 7.57 2.07 12.59
CA ILE A 98 8.75 2.91 12.36
C ILE A 98 8.40 4.34 12.72
N THR A 99 9.27 4.97 13.50
CA THR A 99 9.15 6.34 13.96
C THR A 99 10.24 7.20 13.35
N GLY A 100 9.93 8.46 13.04
CA GLY A 100 10.96 9.46 12.77
C GLY A 100 10.39 10.84 12.50
N GLY A 101 11.21 11.70 11.92
CA GLY A 101 10.82 13.08 11.62
C GLY A 101 11.06 14.07 12.75
N PRO A 102 10.74 15.35 12.52
CA PRO A 102 10.86 16.39 13.53
C PRO A 102 9.86 16.13 14.65
N THR A 103 10.19 16.44 15.89
CA THR A 103 9.24 16.29 17.01
C THR A 103 9.02 17.63 17.69
N PRO A 104 7.97 18.38 17.30
CA PRO A 104 7.72 19.71 17.86
C PRO A 104 7.22 19.63 19.31
N VAL A 105 7.85 20.37 20.20
CA VAL A 105 7.40 20.58 21.59
C VAL A 105 7.02 22.05 21.73
N PRO A 106 5.73 22.39 21.94
CA PRO A 106 5.32 23.77 22.14
C PRO A 106 5.89 24.31 23.47
N LEU A 107 6.47 25.51 23.42
CA LEU A 107 6.90 26.24 24.62
C LEU A 107 5.84 27.24 25.07
N ASP A 108 5.23 27.92 24.10
CA ASP A 108 4.12 28.84 24.27
C ASP A 108 3.33 28.91 22.96
N ASN A 109 2.41 29.87 22.85
CA ASN A 109 1.50 30.00 21.71
C ASN A 109 2.20 30.34 20.37
N ILE A 110 3.51 30.64 20.36
CA ILE A 110 4.24 31.09 19.18
C ILE A 110 5.53 30.28 18.95
N ARG A 111 6.20 29.84 20.03
CA ARG A 111 7.51 29.17 19.99
C ARG A 111 7.39 27.66 20.15
N ILE A 112 8.20 26.95 19.38
CA ILE A 112 8.36 25.49 19.45
C ILE A 112 9.84 25.11 19.53
N ILE A 113 10.17 24.08 20.30
CA ILE A 113 11.45 23.36 20.19
C ILE A 113 11.24 22.21 19.22
N ILE A 114 12.10 22.07 18.21
CA ILE A 114 11.97 21.04 17.18
C ILE A 114 13.31 20.40 16.89
N SER A 115 13.30 19.08 16.71
CA SER A 115 14.47 18.34 16.23
C SER A 115 14.65 18.53 14.72
N TYR A 116 15.89 18.65 14.25
CA TYR A 116 16.20 18.93 12.83
C TYR A 116 15.97 17.74 11.87
N PHE A 117 15.65 16.56 12.39
CA PHE A 117 15.51 15.34 11.60
C PHE A 117 14.35 15.44 10.61
N THR A 118 14.61 15.36 9.32
CA THR A 118 13.58 15.55 8.27
C THR A 118 12.67 14.33 8.01
N GLY A 119 12.88 13.24 8.74
CA GLY A 119 12.16 11.96 8.52
C GLY A 119 12.66 11.16 7.31
N THR A 120 13.65 11.66 6.57
CA THR A 120 14.13 11.00 5.34
C THR A 120 14.62 9.57 5.58
N LEU A 121 15.31 9.32 6.70
CA LEU A 121 15.81 7.98 7.03
C LEU A 121 14.67 7.02 7.36
N SER A 122 13.72 7.42 8.23
CA SER A 122 12.58 6.59 8.60
C SER A 122 11.69 6.28 7.40
N ILE A 123 11.49 7.24 6.49
CA ILE A 123 10.78 7.03 5.21
C ILE A 123 11.49 5.97 4.35
N LYS A 124 12.82 6.04 4.22
CA LYS A 124 13.59 5.06 3.45
C LYS A 124 13.52 3.66 4.07
N LEU A 125 13.66 3.56 5.40
CA LEU A 125 13.53 2.29 6.13
C LEU A 125 12.12 1.71 5.98
N ALA A 126 11.08 2.53 6.13
CA ALA A 126 9.69 2.14 5.96
C ALA A 126 9.40 1.66 4.54
N ARG A 127 9.89 2.39 3.54
CA ARG A 127 9.76 1.99 2.13
C ARG A 127 10.41 0.64 1.89
N GLU A 128 11.65 0.45 2.32
CA GLU A 128 12.39 -0.80 2.09
C GLU A 128 11.74 -1.98 2.82
N ALA A 129 11.34 -1.80 4.07
CA ALA A 129 10.61 -2.81 4.83
C ALA A 129 9.29 -3.20 4.15
N TRP A 130 8.53 -2.22 3.66
CA TRP A 130 7.29 -2.45 2.94
C TRP A 130 7.54 -3.17 1.61
N LEU A 131 8.55 -2.78 0.83
CA LEU A 131 8.92 -3.49 -0.41
C LEU A 131 9.36 -4.93 -0.11
N ARG A 132 9.91 -5.19 1.07
CA ARG A 132 10.28 -6.54 1.50
C ARG A 132 9.11 -7.40 1.98
N GLY A 133 7.89 -6.87 2.05
CA GLY A 133 6.71 -7.65 2.45
C GLY A 133 6.24 -7.41 3.89
N ALA A 134 6.90 -6.54 4.66
CA ALA A 134 6.43 -6.18 6.01
C ALA A 134 5.13 -5.35 5.93
N SER A 135 4.26 -5.50 6.93
CA SER A 135 3.22 -4.52 7.22
C SER A 135 3.87 -3.36 7.97
N VAL A 136 3.90 -2.17 7.36
CA VAL A 136 4.61 -1.03 7.93
C VAL A 136 3.64 0.06 8.31
N GLU A 137 3.70 0.47 9.56
CA GLU A 137 3.13 1.72 10.04
C GLU A 137 4.26 2.72 10.29
N LEU A 138 4.15 3.90 9.70
CA LEU A 138 5.14 4.96 9.81
C LEU A 138 4.54 6.15 10.59
N ILE A 139 5.15 6.53 11.70
CA ILE A 139 4.81 7.75 12.43
C ILE A 139 5.86 8.80 12.11
N LEU A 140 5.43 9.92 11.53
CA LEU A 140 6.27 11.08 11.27
C LEU A 140 5.76 12.27 12.06
N GLY A 141 6.65 13.13 12.53
CA GLY A 141 6.22 14.42 13.05
C GLY A 141 6.09 15.48 11.96
N LYS A 142 5.30 16.51 12.25
CA LYS A 142 4.97 17.61 11.33
C LYS A 142 6.25 18.33 10.88
N GLY A 143 6.34 18.61 9.58
CA GLY A 143 7.54 19.14 8.94
C GLY A 143 8.46 18.07 8.34
N SER A 144 8.10 16.79 8.46
CA SER A 144 8.76 15.71 7.71
C SER A 144 8.53 15.83 6.20
N ARG A 145 9.43 15.22 5.42
CA ARG A 145 9.19 14.98 3.99
C ARG A 145 8.00 14.05 3.78
N SER A 146 7.38 14.15 2.61
CA SER A 146 6.26 13.26 2.23
C SER A 146 6.75 11.82 2.05
N ALA A 147 6.03 10.89 2.65
CA ALA A 147 6.23 9.45 2.46
C ALA A 147 5.46 8.99 1.20
N PRO A 148 5.90 7.90 0.54
CA PRO A 148 5.13 7.30 -0.55
C PRO A 148 3.71 6.88 -0.11
N ASP A 149 2.72 7.11 -0.99
CA ASP A 149 1.29 6.88 -0.70
C ASP A 149 0.93 5.44 -0.29
N PHE A 150 1.74 4.45 -0.67
CA PHE A 150 1.53 3.04 -0.33
C PHE A 150 2.00 2.68 1.10
N ILE A 151 2.59 3.61 1.84
CA ILE A 151 2.97 3.43 3.25
C ILE A 151 1.92 4.06 4.15
N ASN A 152 1.36 3.28 5.08
CA ASN A 152 0.45 3.79 6.10
C ASN A 152 1.19 4.76 7.03
N THR A 153 1.02 6.06 6.78
CA THR A 153 1.77 7.12 7.46
C THR A 153 0.84 7.99 8.31
N LYS A 154 1.16 8.13 9.60
CA LYS A 154 0.50 9.05 10.53
C LYS A 154 1.40 10.25 10.78
N ILE A 155 0.84 11.47 10.72
CA ILE A 155 1.57 12.70 11.01
C ILE A 155 1.14 13.23 12.38
N ALA A 156 2.09 13.48 13.28
CA ALA A 156 1.85 14.11 14.58
C ALA A 156 2.33 15.56 14.59
N ALA A 157 1.49 16.50 15.06
CA ALA A 157 1.82 17.91 15.14
C ALA A 157 2.69 18.27 16.36
N THR A 158 2.54 17.55 17.47
CA THR A 158 3.28 17.78 18.72
C THR A 158 3.84 16.49 19.29
N PHE A 159 4.77 16.60 20.25
CA PHE A 159 5.28 15.47 21.01
C PHE A 159 4.19 14.66 21.73
N ASP A 160 3.21 15.33 22.34
CA ASP A 160 2.13 14.64 23.05
C ASP A 160 1.26 13.82 22.11
N GLU A 161 0.95 14.37 20.93
CA GLU A 161 0.26 13.64 19.87
C GLU A 161 1.10 12.46 19.38
N TYR A 162 2.40 12.67 19.17
CA TYR A 162 3.35 11.63 18.78
C TYR A 162 3.35 10.46 19.77
N ALA A 163 3.46 10.76 21.07
CA ALA A 163 3.45 9.77 22.13
C ALA A 163 2.09 9.04 22.24
N SER A 164 0.99 9.76 22.03
CA SER A 164 -0.36 9.19 22.02
C SER A 164 -0.55 8.21 20.85
N ILE A 165 -0.15 8.61 19.64
CA ILE A 165 -0.21 7.74 18.46
C ILE A 165 0.69 6.51 18.67
N LEU A 166 1.92 6.71 19.14
CA LEU A 166 2.85 5.62 19.41
C LEU A 166 2.26 4.59 20.39
N LYS A 167 1.69 5.05 21.50
CA LYS A 167 1.04 4.16 22.48
C LYS A 167 -0.12 3.38 21.87
N LYS A 168 -0.96 4.03 21.06
CA LYS A 168 -2.10 3.37 20.39
C LYS A 168 -1.66 2.32 19.38
N SER A 169 -0.53 2.54 18.69
CA SER A 169 -0.02 1.61 17.68
C SER A 169 0.75 0.42 18.26
N LEU A 170 1.06 0.43 19.57
CA LEU A 170 1.73 -0.66 20.28
C LEU A 170 0.78 -1.62 20.99
N ILE A 171 -0.52 -1.29 21.06
CA ILE A 171 -1.59 -2.08 21.69
C ILE A 171 -2.34 -2.84 20.60
#